data_AF-A0A7N9ATL7-F1
#
_entry.id   AF-A0A7N9ATL7-F1
#
_cell.length_a   1.000
_cell.length_b   1.000
_cell.length_c   1.000
_cell.angle_alpha   90.00
_cell.angle_beta   90.00
_cell.angle_gamma   90.00
#
_symmetry.space_group_name_H-M   'P 1'
#
loop_
_entity.id
_entity.type
_entity.pdbx_description
1 polymer ?
#
loop_
_entity_poly.entity_id
_entity_poly.type
_entity_poly.pdbx_seq_one_letter_code
_entity_poly.pdbx_strand_id
1 'polypeptide(L)'
;MPYTPSGFFCDRLIRERERRDGEGSVNKPLRFNNQDFNTLRQESLQRKSLFEDDSFPATVESLGFKELGHKSNKVKNIVWKRPKEICENPQFIVGGASRTDICQGDLGDCWLLAAIACLTLNEKLLYRVVPQEQSFSEGYAGIFHFQFWRYGDWVDVIIDDRIPTFNNQLVFTKSAERNEFWSALLEKAYAKLHGSYEALKGGNTTEAMEDFTGGVTEFYEMKEAPKELYKIMKKALERGSLMGCSIDSLVPARFETRTVTGLVKGHAYSVTAVEEHKDSKVRLVRLRNPWGQVEWNGPWSDNSKEWATLSKAEKEKLQHQSAEDGEFWMSFEDFKKNYTKIEICNLTPDALEDDKIHKWTVSVNEGRWVRGCSAGGCRNYPDTFWTNPQYRLRLLEEDDDPEDMEAGCTFVVALMQKNRRKERKMGANLFTIGFAIYEMHGNKQHMQKDFFLFNSSKVRCKSYINLREVTQRFRLMGDRDQGVLHEESVSLFPADKDLNTEGFSLESCRSMIALMDMNGTGRLNLQEFRHLWNKIKQWQGIFKHYNADQSGSINSYEMRNAVNDAGFRLNNQLYDIITMRYANENMNIDFDSFISCLVRLEAMFRAFQAFDKDGDGTIRLSVLEVRAAETLQV
;
A
#
# COMPACT_ATOMS: atom_id res chain seq x y z
N MET A 1 3.11 -21.41 -18.47
CA MET A 1 1.72 -20.86 -18.45
C MET A 1 1.80 -19.34 -18.45
N PRO A 2 0.87 -18.58 -19.08
CA PRO A 2 0.96 -17.12 -19.01
C PRO A 2 0.87 -16.68 -17.54
N TYR A 3 1.81 -15.82 -17.14
CA TYR A 3 2.04 -15.41 -15.75
C TYR A 3 0.97 -14.44 -15.18
N THR A 4 -0.25 -14.46 -15.72
CA THR A 4 -1.37 -13.62 -15.25
C THR A 4 -2.69 -14.38 -15.21
N PRO A 5 -3.52 -14.14 -14.18
CA PRO A 5 -4.96 -14.44 -14.26
C PRO A 5 -5.57 -13.73 -15.47
N SER A 6 -6.47 -14.41 -16.18
CA SER A 6 -7.28 -13.81 -17.25
C SER A 6 -8.01 -12.55 -16.75
N GLY A 7 -7.97 -11.45 -17.52
CA GLY A 7 -8.78 -10.24 -17.25
C GLY A 7 -8.04 -9.03 -16.67
N PHE A 8 -6.84 -9.20 -16.09
CA PHE A 8 -6.18 -8.17 -15.28
C PHE A 8 -6.01 -6.78 -15.91
N PHE A 9 -5.67 -6.70 -17.20
CA PHE A 9 -5.53 -5.39 -17.88
C PHE A 9 -6.87 -4.71 -18.12
N CYS A 10 -7.93 -5.49 -18.37
CA CYS A 10 -9.29 -4.97 -18.46
C CYS A 10 -9.75 -4.48 -17.10
N ASP A 11 -9.51 -5.26 -16.04
CA ASP A 11 -9.88 -4.88 -14.66
C ASP A 11 -9.23 -3.57 -14.23
N ARG A 12 -7.96 -3.33 -14.63
CA ARG A 12 -7.29 -2.05 -14.33
C ARG A 12 -7.93 -0.87 -15.07
N LEU A 13 -8.23 -1.01 -16.36
CA LEU A 13 -8.89 0.06 -17.13
C LEU A 13 -10.30 0.35 -16.61
N ILE A 14 -11.01 -0.70 -16.18
CA ILE A 14 -12.30 -0.56 -15.50
C ILE A 14 -12.11 0.22 -14.20
N ARG A 15 -11.14 -0.17 -13.35
CA ARG A 15 -10.84 0.52 -12.09
C ARG A 15 -10.46 1.99 -12.28
N GLU A 16 -9.65 2.31 -13.28
CA GLU A 16 -9.29 3.70 -13.62
C GLU A 16 -10.52 4.55 -13.97
N ARG A 17 -11.48 3.98 -14.70
CA ARG A 17 -12.76 4.64 -15.02
C ARG A 17 -13.64 4.77 -13.78
N GLU A 18 -13.79 3.70 -13.01
CA GLU A 18 -14.55 3.70 -11.75
C GLU A 18 -14.05 4.75 -10.76
N ARG A 19 -12.72 4.93 -10.63
CA ARG A 19 -12.13 6.01 -9.81
C ARG A 19 -12.55 7.40 -10.28
N ARG A 20 -12.59 7.62 -11.60
CA ARG A 20 -13.09 8.89 -12.17
C ARG A 20 -14.56 9.12 -11.86
N ASP A 21 -15.33 8.04 -11.73
CA ASP A 21 -16.75 8.07 -11.33
C ASP A 21 -16.93 8.08 -9.79
N GLY A 22 -15.84 8.21 -9.03
CA GLY A 22 -15.83 8.36 -7.57
C GLY A 22 -15.80 7.07 -6.76
N GLU A 23 -15.78 5.89 -7.39
CA GLU A 23 -15.62 4.61 -6.68
C GLU A 23 -14.26 4.53 -5.98
N GLY A 24 -14.24 4.03 -4.75
CA GLY A 24 -13.07 4.04 -3.86
C GLY A 24 -12.80 5.38 -3.20
N SER A 25 -13.67 6.38 -3.38
CA SER A 25 -13.68 7.57 -2.53
C SER A 25 -14.32 7.28 -1.17
N VAL A 26 -14.19 8.22 -0.24
CA VAL A 26 -14.84 8.15 1.09
C VAL A 26 -16.34 7.97 0.99
N ASN A 27 -16.97 8.66 0.06
CA ASN A 27 -18.43 8.66 -0.09
C ASN A 27 -18.94 7.44 -0.86
N LYS A 28 -18.05 6.74 -1.56
CA LYS A 28 -18.39 5.57 -2.37
C LYS A 28 -17.28 4.51 -2.24
N PRO A 29 -17.10 3.93 -1.04
CA PRO A 29 -16.04 2.96 -0.81
C PRO A 29 -16.29 1.67 -1.59
N LEU A 30 -15.21 1.01 -1.98
CA LEU A 30 -15.28 -0.29 -2.64
C LEU A 30 -15.81 -1.34 -1.68
N ARG A 31 -16.60 -2.27 -2.20
CA ARG A 31 -17.20 -3.36 -1.43
C ARG A 31 -16.22 -4.50 -1.27
N PHE A 32 -15.74 -4.74 -0.05
CA PHE A 32 -14.89 -5.90 0.21
C PHE A 32 -15.68 -7.20 -0.02
N ASN A 33 -15.11 -8.14 -0.79
CA ASN A 33 -15.77 -9.39 -1.18
C ASN A 33 -17.16 -9.20 -1.82
N ASN A 34 -17.41 -8.05 -2.46
CA ASN A 34 -18.70 -7.69 -3.06
C ASN A 34 -19.88 -7.67 -2.06
N GLN A 35 -19.62 -7.54 -0.76
CA GLN A 35 -20.65 -7.44 0.27
C GLN A 35 -21.17 -6.00 0.40
N ASP A 36 -22.46 -5.83 0.65
CA ASP A 36 -23.10 -4.52 0.86
C ASP A 36 -23.82 -4.51 2.22
N PHE A 37 -23.44 -3.58 3.10
CA PHE A 37 -23.88 -3.55 4.49
C PHE A 37 -25.40 -3.42 4.60
N ASN A 38 -25.97 -2.45 3.89
CA ASN A 38 -27.40 -2.17 3.93
C ASN A 38 -28.22 -3.35 3.39
N THR A 39 -27.78 -3.95 2.28
CA THR A 39 -28.44 -5.12 1.68
C THR A 39 -28.42 -6.31 2.64
N LEU A 40 -27.25 -6.69 3.16
CA LEU A 40 -27.11 -7.85 4.04
C LEU A 40 -27.81 -7.65 5.40
N ARG A 41 -27.81 -6.43 5.94
CA ARG A 41 -28.55 -6.07 7.14
C ARG A 41 -30.06 -6.21 6.91
N GLN A 42 -30.58 -5.67 5.81
CA GLN A 42 -32.01 -5.78 5.48
C GLN A 42 -32.43 -7.24 5.25
N GLU A 43 -31.64 -8.03 4.53
CA GLU A 43 -31.90 -9.46 4.35
C GLU A 43 -31.95 -10.21 5.68
N SER A 44 -31.01 -9.94 6.59
CA SER A 44 -30.95 -10.57 7.91
C SER A 44 -32.15 -10.19 8.78
N LEU A 45 -32.54 -8.91 8.78
CA LEU A 45 -33.74 -8.43 9.45
C LEU A 45 -35.02 -9.06 8.90
N GLN A 46 -35.15 -9.18 7.57
CA GLN A 46 -36.30 -9.81 6.91
C GLN A 46 -36.40 -11.31 7.24
N ARG A 47 -35.26 -12.01 7.25
CA ARG A 47 -35.18 -13.44 7.61
C ARG A 47 -35.32 -13.68 9.12
N LYS A 48 -35.25 -12.63 9.95
CA LYS A 48 -35.20 -12.72 11.42
C LYS A 48 -34.06 -13.61 11.92
N SER A 49 -32.92 -13.57 11.21
CA SER A 49 -31.70 -14.30 11.55
C SER A 49 -30.55 -13.33 11.74
N LEU A 50 -29.57 -13.70 12.56
CA LEU A 50 -28.34 -12.92 12.68
C LEU A 50 -27.42 -13.22 11.49
N PHE A 51 -26.72 -12.19 11.01
CA PHE A 51 -25.77 -12.32 9.93
C PHE A 51 -24.63 -13.27 10.32
N GLU A 52 -24.27 -14.14 9.38
CA GLU A 52 -23.12 -15.03 9.46
C GLU A 52 -22.22 -14.75 8.25
N ASP A 53 -20.98 -14.37 8.50
CA ASP A 53 -20.07 -13.97 7.44
C ASP A 53 -19.37 -15.18 6.80
N ASP A 54 -19.90 -15.64 5.67
CA ASP A 54 -19.33 -16.75 4.90
C ASP A 54 -17.90 -16.45 4.39
N SER A 55 -17.54 -15.17 4.26
CA SER A 55 -16.22 -14.77 3.76
C SER A 55 -15.15 -14.66 4.86
N PHE A 56 -15.57 -14.71 6.13
CA PHE A 56 -14.70 -14.75 7.29
C PHE A 56 -15.36 -15.58 8.40
N PRO A 57 -15.46 -16.90 8.20
CA PRO A 57 -16.28 -17.77 9.05
C PRO A 57 -15.72 -17.85 10.47
N ALA A 58 -16.59 -18.14 11.44
CA ALA A 58 -16.24 -18.31 12.85
C ALA A 58 -15.51 -19.65 13.12
N THR A 59 -14.38 -19.87 12.44
CA THR A 59 -13.60 -21.10 12.46
C THR A 59 -12.12 -20.81 12.73
N VAL A 60 -11.30 -21.87 12.84
CA VAL A 60 -9.87 -21.74 13.16
C VAL A 60 -9.07 -21.12 12.00
N GLU A 61 -9.54 -21.29 10.76
CA GLU A 61 -8.94 -20.69 9.57
C GLU A 61 -8.91 -19.15 9.64
N SER A 62 -9.94 -18.55 10.24
CA SER A 62 -10.02 -17.10 10.47
C SER A 62 -9.10 -16.65 11.61
N LEU A 63 -8.73 -17.55 12.54
CA LEU A 63 -7.74 -17.27 13.58
C LEU A 63 -6.32 -17.28 13.00
N GLY A 64 -5.98 -18.25 12.16
CA GLY A 64 -4.65 -18.32 11.57
C GLY A 64 -4.31 -19.62 10.86
N PHE A 65 -3.02 -19.78 10.58
CA PHE A 65 -2.48 -20.83 9.71
C PHE A 65 -1.26 -21.54 10.28
N LYS A 66 -0.61 -21.01 11.33
CA LYS A 66 0.59 -21.60 11.95
C LYS A 66 0.50 -21.61 13.47
N GLU A 67 0.74 -20.50 14.14
CA GLU A 67 0.64 -20.37 15.59
C GLU A 67 -0.81 -20.32 16.09
N LEU A 68 -1.74 -19.86 15.25
CA LEU A 68 -3.17 -19.87 15.51
C LEU A 68 -3.92 -20.78 14.52
N GLY A 69 -3.22 -21.71 13.86
CA GLY A 69 -3.84 -22.71 12.98
C GLY A 69 -4.33 -23.96 13.72
N HIS A 70 -5.01 -24.87 13.00
CA HIS A 70 -5.65 -26.09 13.55
C HIS A 70 -4.76 -26.99 14.41
N LYS A 71 -3.44 -26.99 14.17
CA LYS A 71 -2.49 -27.83 14.91
C LYS A 71 -2.03 -27.19 16.23
N SER A 72 -2.39 -25.93 16.48
CA SER A 72 -1.95 -25.19 17.66
C SER A 72 -2.82 -25.51 18.87
N ASN A 73 -2.18 -25.73 20.02
CA ASN A 73 -2.89 -25.85 21.29
C ASN A 73 -3.53 -24.52 21.73
N LYS A 74 -3.07 -23.38 21.20
CA LYS A 74 -3.57 -22.05 21.57
C LYS A 74 -5.04 -21.84 21.17
N VAL A 75 -5.53 -22.55 20.16
CA VAL A 75 -6.89 -22.35 19.61
C VAL A 75 -7.92 -23.38 20.07
N LYS A 76 -7.49 -24.46 20.75
CA LYS A 76 -8.36 -25.60 21.08
C LYS A 76 -9.58 -25.24 21.93
N ASN A 77 -9.46 -24.24 22.80
CA ASN A 77 -10.51 -23.83 23.71
C ASN A 77 -11.14 -22.48 23.33
N ILE A 78 -10.82 -21.97 22.15
CA ILE A 78 -11.41 -20.72 21.66
C ILE A 78 -12.81 -21.01 21.14
N VAL A 79 -13.78 -20.24 21.63
CA VAL A 79 -15.18 -20.30 21.20
C VAL A 79 -15.57 -18.93 20.67
N TRP A 80 -16.17 -18.89 19.49
CA TRP A 80 -16.69 -17.66 18.91
C TRP A 80 -18.05 -17.34 19.54
N LYS A 81 -18.19 -16.13 20.09
CA LYS A 81 -19.41 -15.66 20.75
C LYS A 81 -19.76 -14.25 20.31
N ARG A 82 -21.05 -13.95 20.24
CA ARG A 82 -21.53 -12.58 20.04
C ARG A 82 -21.51 -11.80 21.36
N PRO A 83 -21.37 -10.46 21.35
CA PRO A 83 -21.44 -9.62 22.54
C PRO A 83 -22.65 -9.88 23.43
N LYS A 84 -23.83 -10.15 22.85
CA LYS A 84 -25.07 -10.51 23.58
C LYS A 84 -25.00 -11.84 24.33
N GLU A 85 -24.03 -12.70 24.03
CA GLU A 85 -23.76 -13.95 24.74
C GLU A 85 -22.69 -13.79 25.84
N ILE A 86 -22.02 -12.63 25.88
CA ILE A 86 -20.89 -12.34 26.77
C ILE A 86 -21.32 -11.41 27.90
N CYS A 87 -22.12 -10.37 27.59
CA CYS A 87 -22.65 -9.42 28.59
C CYS A 87 -24.12 -9.05 28.30
N GLU A 88 -24.83 -8.59 29.34
CA GLU A 88 -26.27 -8.33 29.26
C GLU A 88 -26.65 -7.11 28.42
N ASN A 89 -25.82 -6.05 28.44
CA ASN A 89 -26.09 -4.79 27.75
C ASN A 89 -24.89 -4.35 26.88
N PRO A 90 -24.59 -5.08 25.79
CA PRO A 90 -23.49 -4.71 24.92
C PRO A 90 -23.77 -3.38 24.23
N GLN A 91 -22.75 -2.55 24.17
CA GLN A 91 -22.73 -1.24 23.55
C GLN A 91 -21.65 -1.23 22.48
N PHE A 92 -21.91 -0.52 21.39
CA PHE A 92 -20.91 -0.38 20.35
C PHE A 92 -19.79 0.53 20.86
N ILE A 93 -20.16 1.75 21.27
CA ILE A 93 -19.31 2.77 21.89
C ILE A 93 -19.99 3.26 23.18
N VAL A 94 -19.22 3.47 24.26
CA VAL A 94 -19.69 3.96 25.57
C VAL A 94 -18.99 5.28 25.91
N GLY A 95 -19.74 6.38 26.00
CA GLY A 95 -19.16 7.67 26.42
C GLY A 95 -18.24 8.34 25.39
N GLY A 96 -18.26 7.86 24.14
CA GLY A 96 -17.36 8.29 23.06
C GLY A 96 -16.17 7.35 22.95
N ALA A 97 -15.66 7.16 21.74
CA ALA A 97 -14.57 6.22 21.51
C ALA A 97 -13.23 6.84 21.93
N SER A 98 -12.59 6.20 22.91
CA SER A 98 -11.40 6.66 23.60
C SER A 98 -10.26 5.68 23.45
N ARG A 99 -9.03 6.17 23.58
CA ARG A 99 -7.82 5.34 23.58
C ARG A 99 -7.87 4.26 24.67
N THR A 100 -8.53 4.53 25.80
CA THR A 100 -8.74 3.57 26.91
C THR A 100 -9.52 2.31 26.51
N ASP A 101 -10.24 2.37 25.40
CA ASP A 101 -11.05 1.26 24.87
C ASP A 101 -10.17 0.23 24.14
N ILE A 102 -8.87 0.51 24.05
CA ILE A 102 -7.86 -0.29 23.36
C ILE A 102 -6.90 -0.88 24.40
N CYS A 103 -7.15 -2.14 24.75
CA CYS A 103 -6.26 -2.99 25.53
C CYS A 103 -5.92 -4.26 24.73
N GLN A 104 -4.64 -4.46 24.46
CA GLN A 104 -4.14 -5.64 23.74
C GLN A 104 -4.48 -6.95 24.47
N GLY A 105 -4.90 -7.94 23.70
CA GLY A 105 -5.04 -9.33 24.14
C GLY A 105 -3.85 -10.21 23.73
N ASP A 106 -4.11 -11.50 23.55
CA ASP A 106 -3.09 -12.51 23.26
C ASP A 106 -2.69 -12.58 21.77
N LEU A 107 -2.52 -11.43 21.12
CA LEU A 107 -2.02 -11.29 19.74
C LEU A 107 -0.89 -10.26 19.68
N GLY A 108 0.13 -10.53 18.86
CA GLY A 108 1.31 -9.67 18.71
C GLY A 108 1.10 -8.53 17.69
N ASP A 109 0.02 -7.78 17.82
CA ASP A 109 -0.42 -6.73 16.91
C ASP A 109 -0.47 -5.34 17.57
N CYS A 110 0.38 -5.11 18.58
CA CYS A 110 0.56 -3.83 19.25
C CYS A 110 0.69 -2.62 18.30
N TRP A 111 1.30 -2.81 17.12
CA TRP A 111 1.41 -1.80 16.07
C TRP A 111 0.05 -1.32 15.54
N LEU A 112 -0.93 -2.22 15.42
CA LEU A 112 -2.29 -1.90 15.02
C LEU A 112 -2.99 -1.13 16.15
N LEU A 113 -2.87 -1.63 17.38
CA LEU A 113 -3.56 -1.07 18.53
C LEU A 113 -3.03 0.31 18.91
N ALA A 114 -1.73 0.53 18.79
CA ALA A 114 -1.13 1.86 18.94
C ALA A 114 -1.67 2.84 17.89
N ALA A 115 -1.91 2.39 16.66
CA ALA A 115 -2.53 3.22 15.62
C ALA A 115 -4.03 3.49 15.90
N ILE A 116 -4.78 2.50 16.40
CA ILE A 116 -6.20 2.70 16.79
C ILE A 116 -6.28 3.70 17.95
N ALA A 117 -5.39 3.60 18.94
CA ALA A 117 -5.33 4.56 20.04
C ALA A 117 -5.03 6.00 19.53
N CYS A 118 -4.12 6.16 18.56
CA CYS A 118 -3.91 7.46 17.91
C CYS A 118 -5.15 7.95 17.16
N LEU A 119 -5.89 7.05 16.49
CA LEU A 119 -7.09 7.40 15.74
C LEU A 119 -8.17 8.06 16.63
N THR A 120 -8.28 7.63 17.90
CA THR A 120 -9.23 8.23 18.86
C THR A 120 -8.94 9.69 19.21
N LEU A 121 -7.72 10.19 18.93
CA LEU A 121 -7.36 11.59 19.15
C LEU A 121 -7.99 12.52 18.10
N ASN A 122 -8.53 11.95 17.01
CA ASN A 122 -9.18 12.70 15.94
C ASN A 122 -10.53 12.04 15.59
N GLU A 123 -11.59 12.53 16.23
CA GLU A 123 -12.95 12.03 16.07
C GLU A 123 -13.41 11.95 14.61
N LYS A 124 -13.05 12.93 13.77
CA LYS A 124 -13.43 12.93 12.35
C LYS A 124 -12.83 11.75 11.59
N LEU A 125 -11.56 11.46 11.82
CA LEU A 125 -10.89 10.31 11.21
C LEU A 125 -11.41 8.99 11.80
N LEU A 126 -11.66 8.97 13.10
CA LEU A 126 -12.24 7.82 13.76
C LEU A 126 -13.58 7.43 13.15
N TYR A 127 -14.49 8.38 12.98
CA TYR A 127 -15.82 8.10 12.42
C TYR A 127 -15.83 7.83 10.91
N ARG A 128 -14.73 8.15 10.22
CA ARG A 128 -14.50 7.69 8.85
C ARG A 128 -14.20 6.20 8.80
N VAL A 129 -13.44 5.68 9.77
CA VAL A 129 -13.11 4.25 9.87
C VAL A 129 -14.22 3.45 10.56
N VAL A 130 -14.87 4.06 11.56
CA VAL A 130 -15.87 3.48 12.45
C VAL A 130 -17.20 4.26 12.31
N PRO A 131 -18.05 3.91 11.34
CA PRO A 131 -19.34 4.58 11.13
C PRO A 131 -20.21 4.56 12.39
N GLN A 132 -20.80 5.71 12.73
CA GLN A 132 -21.50 5.96 14.01
C GLN A 132 -22.91 5.35 14.10
N GLU A 133 -23.52 4.99 12.98
CA GLU A 133 -24.90 4.50 12.89
C GLU A 133 -25.09 3.06 13.42
N GLN A 134 -24.04 2.47 13.98
CA GLN A 134 -23.98 1.07 14.38
C GLN A 134 -24.36 0.90 15.85
N SER A 135 -25.18 -0.11 16.14
CA SER A 135 -25.66 -0.37 17.51
C SER A 135 -26.06 -1.83 17.73
N PHE A 136 -25.99 -2.27 19.00
CA PHE A 136 -26.53 -3.55 19.45
C PHE A 136 -28.03 -3.51 19.80
N SER A 137 -28.64 -2.31 19.84
CA SER A 137 -30.04 -2.11 20.16
C SER A 137 -30.90 -2.01 18.88
N GLU A 138 -31.03 -0.81 18.33
CA GLU A 138 -31.95 -0.52 17.22
C GLU A 138 -31.46 -1.09 15.89
N GLY A 139 -32.32 -1.86 15.22
CA GLY A 139 -32.03 -2.47 13.92
C GLY A 139 -30.84 -3.44 13.94
N TYR A 140 -30.59 -4.08 15.09
CA TYR A 140 -29.53 -5.07 15.27
C TYR A 140 -29.82 -6.35 14.45
N ALA A 141 -28.85 -6.76 13.64
CA ALA A 141 -28.87 -8.01 12.89
C ALA A 141 -27.55 -8.80 13.00
N GLY A 142 -26.73 -8.51 14.02
CA GLY A 142 -25.43 -9.17 14.21
C GLY A 142 -24.41 -8.87 13.11
N ILE A 143 -24.51 -7.70 12.48
CA ILE A 143 -23.70 -7.23 11.35
C ILE A 143 -23.18 -5.81 11.63
N PHE A 144 -21.91 -5.59 11.32
CA PHE A 144 -21.18 -4.32 11.49
C PHE A 144 -20.28 -4.09 10.27
N HIS A 145 -19.81 -2.86 10.07
CA HIS A 145 -18.90 -2.53 9.00
C HIS A 145 -17.90 -1.43 9.40
N PHE A 146 -16.76 -1.43 8.72
CA PHE A 146 -15.65 -0.53 8.95
C PHE A 146 -15.01 -0.16 7.61
N GLN A 147 -14.48 1.05 7.50
CA GLN A 147 -13.84 1.51 6.27
C GLN A 147 -12.33 1.62 6.45
N PHE A 148 -11.59 1.04 5.52
CA PHE A 148 -10.13 1.11 5.51
C PHE A 148 -9.65 1.67 4.18
N TRP A 149 -8.66 2.55 4.25
CA TRP A 149 -7.92 2.96 3.07
C TRP A 149 -7.00 1.84 2.63
N ARG A 150 -7.08 1.48 1.34
CA ARG A 150 -6.28 0.44 0.69
C ARG A 150 -5.69 0.98 -0.60
N TYR A 151 -4.42 1.37 -0.52
CA TYR A 151 -3.60 1.61 -1.70
C TYR A 151 -4.17 2.61 -2.70
N GLY A 152 -4.86 3.64 -2.21
CA GLY A 152 -5.52 4.69 -2.98
C GLY A 152 -7.04 4.69 -2.86
N ASP A 153 -7.64 3.57 -2.44
CA ASP A 153 -9.09 3.38 -2.44
C ASP A 153 -9.62 3.11 -1.03
N TRP A 154 -10.72 3.74 -0.65
CA TRP A 154 -11.48 3.37 0.54
C TRP A 154 -12.26 2.08 0.26
N VAL A 155 -12.22 1.17 1.23
CA VAL A 155 -12.83 -0.15 1.15
C VAL A 155 -13.70 -0.38 2.38
N ASP A 156 -14.98 -0.69 2.16
CA ASP A 156 -15.94 -1.03 3.20
C ASP A 156 -15.87 -2.53 3.49
N VAL A 157 -15.58 -2.89 4.74
CA VAL A 157 -15.41 -4.26 5.21
C VAL A 157 -16.51 -4.57 6.21
N ILE A 158 -17.40 -5.46 5.80
CA ILE A 158 -18.52 -5.94 6.61
C ILE A 158 -18.09 -7.15 7.42
N ILE A 159 -18.56 -7.29 8.64
CA ILE A 159 -18.33 -8.46 9.49
C ILE A 159 -19.61 -8.81 10.25
N ASP A 160 -19.73 -10.07 10.69
CA ASP A 160 -20.62 -10.39 11.79
C ASP A 160 -19.96 -10.05 13.15
N ASP A 161 -20.74 -10.07 14.24
CA ASP A 161 -20.26 -9.76 15.60
C ASP A 161 -19.79 -10.97 16.42
N ARG A 162 -19.54 -12.14 15.81
CA ARG A 162 -18.92 -13.27 16.53
C ARG A 162 -17.44 -12.96 16.79
N ILE A 163 -17.00 -12.95 18.03
CA ILE A 163 -15.62 -12.62 18.42
C ILE A 163 -14.98 -13.83 19.14
N PRO A 164 -13.68 -14.12 18.96
CA PRO A 164 -12.98 -15.19 19.66
C PRO A 164 -12.95 -14.97 21.18
N THR A 165 -13.41 -15.96 21.95
CA THR A 165 -13.42 -15.94 23.42
C THR A 165 -12.76 -17.16 24.02
N PHE A 166 -12.22 -17.00 25.22
CA PHE A 166 -11.78 -18.09 26.10
C PHE A 166 -12.38 -17.83 27.49
N ASN A 167 -13.11 -18.80 28.05
CA ASN A 167 -13.82 -18.65 29.33
C ASN A 167 -14.70 -17.38 29.42
N ASN A 168 -15.47 -17.08 28.36
CA ASN A 168 -16.30 -15.87 28.22
C ASN A 168 -15.54 -14.53 28.27
N GLN A 169 -14.22 -14.54 28.07
CA GLN A 169 -13.43 -13.33 27.93
C GLN A 169 -12.90 -13.22 26.50
N LEU A 170 -12.85 -11.99 25.98
CA LEU A 170 -12.23 -11.69 24.68
C LEU A 170 -10.75 -12.10 24.72
N VAL A 171 -10.31 -12.84 23.70
CA VAL A 171 -8.92 -13.31 23.59
C VAL A 171 -8.00 -12.22 23.09
N PHE A 172 -8.48 -11.41 22.15
CA PHE A 172 -7.72 -10.35 21.49
C PHE A 172 -8.08 -8.99 22.07
N THR A 173 -8.19 -7.95 21.24
CA THR A 173 -8.47 -6.59 21.71
C THR A 173 -9.76 -6.51 22.51
N LYS A 174 -9.73 -5.71 23.58
CA LYS A 174 -10.86 -5.44 24.47
C LYS A 174 -10.81 -4.01 25.02
N SER A 175 -11.96 -3.48 25.43
CA SER A 175 -12.06 -2.23 26.18
C SER A 175 -11.85 -2.46 27.68
N ALA A 176 -11.41 -1.41 28.38
CA ALA A 176 -11.49 -1.35 29.83
C ALA A 176 -12.94 -1.45 30.32
N GLU A 177 -13.89 -0.93 29.53
CA GLU A 177 -15.33 -1.07 29.75
C GLU A 177 -15.83 -2.41 29.22
N ARG A 178 -16.32 -3.28 30.13
CA ARG A 178 -16.66 -4.68 29.81
C ARG A 178 -17.80 -4.85 28.80
N ASN A 179 -18.62 -3.82 28.61
CA ASN A 179 -19.77 -3.86 27.72
C ASN A 179 -19.54 -3.09 26.42
N GLU A 180 -18.32 -2.65 26.12
CA GLU A 180 -17.98 -1.93 24.88
C GLU A 180 -17.19 -2.82 23.90
N PHE A 181 -17.54 -2.79 22.61
CA PHE A 181 -17.05 -3.76 21.62
C PHE A 181 -16.54 -3.20 20.28
N TRP A 182 -16.61 -1.89 20.03
CA TRP A 182 -16.19 -1.33 18.72
C TRP A 182 -14.74 -1.68 18.38
N SER A 183 -13.82 -1.64 19.36
CA SER A 183 -12.39 -1.88 19.14
C SER A 183 -12.10 -3.33 18.77
N ALA A 184 -12.76 -4.28 19.43
CA ALA A 184 -12.67 -5.71 19.13
C ALA A 184 -13.24 -6.04 17.74
N LEU A 185 -14.34 -5.38 17.35
CA LEU A 185 -14.95 -5.53 16.03
C LEU A 185 -14.09 -4.88 14.93
N LEU A 186 -13.47 -3.74 15.20
CA LEU A 186 -12.54 -3.07 14.28
C LEU A 186 -11.32 -3.97 13.99
N GLU A 187 -10.73 -4.55 15.04
CA GLU A 187 -9.64 -5.52 14.91
C GLU A 187 -10.07 -6.73 14.07
N LYS A 188 -11.28 -7.25 14.29
CA LYS A 188 -11.85 -8.34 13.49
C LYS A 188 -11.98 -7.97 12.01
N ALA A 189 -12.51 -6.80 11.70
CA ALA A 189 -12.66 -6.34 10.32
C ALA A 189 -11.29 -6.17 9.65
N TYR A 190 -10.29 -5.68 10.38
CA TYR A 190 -8.92 -5.59 9.90
C TYR A 190 -8.27 -6.97 9.70
N ALA A 191 -8.52 -7.92 10.60
CA ALA A 191 -8.10 -9.32 10.47
C ALA A 191 -8.70 -9.97 9.21
N LYS A 192 -10.00 -9.75 8.96
CA LYS A 192 -10.69 -10.18 7.73
C LYS A 192 -10.05 -9.59 6.48
N LEU A 193 -9.77 -8.29 6.50
CA LEU A 193 -9.14 -7.58 5.38
C LEU A 193 -7.77 -8.18 5.03
N HIS A 194 -7.01 -8.67 6.01
CA HIS A 194 -5.71 -9.32 5.81
C HIS A 194 -5.78 -10.87 5.73
N GLY A 195 -6.96 -11.44 5.95
CA GLY A 195 -7.29 -12.85 5.75
C GLY A 195 -7.31 -13.73 7.01
N SER A 196 -6.76 -13.30 8.14
CA SER A 196 -6.84 -13.98 9.45
C SER A 196 -6.29 -13.09 10.56
N TYR A 197 -6.61 -13.37 11.83
CA TYR A 197 -6.00 -12.69 12.98
C TYR A 197 -4.46 -12.87 13.01
N GLU A 198 -3.96 -14.07 12.73
CA GLU A 198 -2.52 -14.35 12.70
C GLU A 198 -1.77 -13.51 11.64
N ALA A 199 -2.43 -13.07 10.57
CA ALA A 199 -1.83 -12.18 9.58
C ALA A 199 -1.48 -10.79 10.14
N LEU A 200 -2.12 -10.39 11.25
CA LEU A 200 -1.87 -9.12 11.95
C LEU A 200 -0.63 -9.18 12.85
N LYS A 201 -0.12 -10.38 13.17
CA LYS A 201 1.06 -10.53 14.03
C LYS A 201 2.29 -9.87 13.39
N GLY A 202 2.86 -8.88 14.07
CA GLY A 202 4.06 -8.17 13.63
C GLY A 202 3.83 -7.22 12.44
N GLY A 203 4.04 -5.94 12.68
CA GLY A 203 3.94 -4.85 11.71
C GLY A 203 4.48 -3.54 12.26
N ASN A 204 4.43 -2.51 11.44
CA ASN A 204 4.82 -1.15 11.81
C ASN A 204 3.57 -0.30 12.00
N THR A 205 3.59 0.61 12.97
CA THR A 205 2.43 1.43 13.34
C THR A 205 1.95 2.26 12.15
N THR A 206 2.90 2.74 11.33
CA THR A 206 2.63 3.45 10.07
C THR A 206 1.67 2.72 9.15
N GLU A 207 1.78 1.39 9.06
CA GLU A 207 0.94 0.61 8.15
C GLU A 207 -0.55 0.71 8.51
N ALA A 208 -0.86 0.71 9.80
CA ALA A 208 -2.23 0.84 10.28
C ALA A 208 -2.69 2.31 10.20
N MET A 209 -1.82 3.26 10.54
CA MET A 209 -2.14 4.68 10.42
C MET A 209 -2.51 5.07 8.99
N GLU A 210 -1.79 4.57 7.99
CA GLU A 210 -2.13 4.75 6.57
C GLU A 210 -3.47 4.11 6.22
N ASP A 211 -3.70 2.88 6.68
CA ASP A 211 -4.95 2.17 6.40
C ASP A 211 -6.16 2.83 7.08
N PHE A 212 -5.95 3.65 8.12
CA PHE A 212 -6.99 4.41 8.80
C PHE A 212 -7.19 5.82 8.25
N THR A 213 -6.23 6.36 7.49
CA THR A 213 -6.24 7.79 7.13
C THR A 213 -6.10 8.06 5.64
N GLY A 214 -5.49 7.15 4.88
CA GLY A 214 -4.95 7.46 3.55
C GLY A 214 -3.85 8.52 3.57
N GLY A 215 -3.22 8.72 4.73
CA GLY A 215 -2.13 9.65 4.96
C GLY A 215 -0.80 9.19 4.36
N VAL A 216 0.19 10.08 4.41
CA VAL A 216 1.58 9.80 3.98
C VAL A 216 2.46 9.72 5.21
N THR A 217 3.26 8.65 5.31
CA THR A 217 4.04 8.41 6.53
C THR A 217 5.44 8.99 6.48
N GLU A 218 5.98 9.33 7.64
CA GLU A 218 7.37 9.73 7.83
C GLU A 218 7.97 8.91 8.96
N PHE A 219 9.27 8.69 8.84
CA PHE A 219 10.01 7.82 9.73
C PHE A 219 11.30 8.51 10.19
N TYR A 220 11.52 8.53 11.50
CA TYR A 220 12.73 9.10 12.11
C TYR A 220 13.40 8.08 13.02
N GLU A 221 14.65 7.73 12.72
CA GLU A 221 15.51 7.05 13.68
C GLU A 221 16.03 8.06 14.69
N MET A 222 15.85 7.78 15.99
CA MET A 222 16.21 8.71 17.06
C MET A 222 17.68 9.10 17.09
N LYS A 223 18.57 8.19 16.66
CA LYS A 223 20.01 8.45 16.57
C LYS A 223 20.36 9.48 15.49
N GLU A 224 19.55 9.57 14.45
CA GLU A 224 19.73 10.46 13.30
C GLU A 224 18.67 11.58 13.27
N ALA A 225 17.87 11.71 14.34
CA ALA A 225 16.75 12.62 14.33
C ALA A 225 17.22 14.09 14.27
N PRO A 226 16.52 14.95 13.52
CA PRO A 226 16.88 16.36 13.40
C PRO A 226 16.79 17.05 14.77
N LYS A 227 17.60 18.10 14.97
CA LYS A 227 17.58 18.90 16.21
C LYS A 227 16.18 19.46 16.50
N GLU A 228 15.44 19.78 15.46
CA GLU A 228 14.09 20.34 15.51
C GLU A 228 12.97 19.29 15.65
N LEU A 229 13.29 18.02 15.93
CA LEU A 229 12.31 16.93 16.03
C LEU A 229 11.12 17.27 16.93
N TYR A 230 11.37 17.93 18.06
CA TYR A 230 10.30 18.35 18.96
C TYR A 230 9.29 19.30 18.28
N LYS A 231 9.80 20.29 17.52
CA LYS A 231 8.97 21.23 16.75
C LYS A 231 8.20 20.50 15.65
N ILE A 232 8.83 19.52 14.99
CA ILE A 232 8.18 18.67 13.98
C ILE A 232 7.02 17.89 14.61
N MET A 233 7.25 17.20 15.73
CA MET A 233 6.22 16.42 16.42
C MET A 233 5.05 17.30 16.88
N LYS A 234 5.36 18.49 17.43
CA LYS A 234 4.34 19.44 17.86
C LYS A 234 3.49 19.93 16.68
N LYS A 235 4.13 20.39 15.60
CA LYS A 235 3.43 20.80 14.36
C LYS A 235 2.62 19.66 13.76
N ALA A 236 3.09 18.41 13.85
CA ALA A 236 2.37 17.25 13.35
C ALA A 236 1.06 17.01 14.14
N LEU A 237 1.09 17.04 15.48
CA LEU A 237 -0.13 16.93 16.30
C LEU A 237 -1.09 18.09 16.10
N GLU A 238 -0.58 19.32 15.99
CA GLU A 238 -1.39 20.51 15.70
C GLU A 238 -2.11 20.40 14.34
N ARG A 239 -1.56 19.62 13.40
CA ARG A 239 -2.17 19.30 12.09
C ARG A 239 -3.04 18.04 12.10
N GLY A 240 -3.21 17.40 13.26
CA GLY A 240 -3.97 16.16 13.41
C GLY A 240 -3.25 14.89 12.93
N SER A 241 -1.96 14.96 12.62
CA SER A 241 -1.17 13.78 12.25
C SER A 241 -1.17 12.74 13.37
N LEU A 242 -1.22 11.46 12.99
CA LEU A 242 -1.09 10.36 13.94
C LEU A 242 0.39 10.10 14.19
N MET A 243 0.79 9.82 15.43
CA MET A 243 2.19 9.58 15.77
C MET A 243 2.37 8.36 16.66
N GLY A 244 3.29 7.50 16.28
CA GLY A 244 3.72 6.33 17.03
C GLY A 244 5.21 6.38 17.32
N CYS A 245 5.65 5.55 18.24
CA CYS A 245 7.06 5.35 18.51
C CYS A 245 7.32 3.92 18.98
N SER A 246 8.55 3.45 18.85
CA SER A 246 8.92 2.11 19.29
C SER A 246 10.35 2.06 19.82
N ILE A 247 10.61 1.00 20.58
CA ILE A 247 11.93 0.67 21.10
C ILE A 247 12.38 -0.64 20.45
N ASP A 248 13.36 -0.58 19.56
CA ASP A 248 13.90 -1.77 18.92
C ASP A 248 14.62 -2.66 19.93
N SER A 249 14.46 -3.97 19.77
CA SER A 249 15.26 -4.95 20.47
C SER A 249 16.54 -5.26 19.67
N LEU A 250 17.71 -5.12 20.30
CA LEU A 250 19.03 -5.38 19.70
C LEU A 250 19.22 -6.83 19.23
N VAL A 251 18.47 -7.75 19.84
CA VAL A 251 18.29 -9.12 19.35
C VAL A 251 16.89 -9.18 18.76
N PRO A 252 16.64 -9.88 17.64
CA PRO A 252 15.30 -10.30 17.26
C PRO A 252 14.77 -11.28 18.31
N ALA A 253 14.51 -10.77 19.51
CA ALA A 253 13.78 -11.46 20.55
C ALA A 253 12.40 -11.67 19.95
N ARG A 254 11.96 -12.92 19.92
CA ARG A 254 10.62 -13.28 19.45
C ARG A 254 9.51 -12.71 20.33
N PHE A 255 9.86 -11.95 21.37
CA PHE A 255 8.99 -11.54 22.48
C PHE A 255 9.32 -10.12 22.96
N GLU A 256 8.26 -9.41 23.33
CA GLU A 256 8.30 -8.10 23.98
C GLU A 256 9.03 -8.21 25.34
N THR A 257 9.89 -7.25 25.66
CA THR A 257 10.76 -7.31 26.87
C THR A 257 10.67 -6.03 27.69
N ARG A 258 10.20 -6.14 28.94
CA ARG A 258 10.11 -5.02 29.88
C ARG A 258 11.48 -4.59 30.39
N THR A 259 11.74 -3.29 30.43
CA THR A 259 12.94 -2.67 31.01
C THR A 259 12.76 -2.44 32.51
N VAL A 260 13.86 -2.15 33.20
CA VAL A 260 13.83 -1.71 34.61
C VAL A 260 13.05 -0.40 34.81
N THR A 261 12.93 0.41 33.76
CA THR A 261 12.21 1.68 33.76
C THR A 261 10.71 1.54 33.43
N GLY A 262 10.23 0.29 33.27
CA GLY A 262 8.83 -0.01 32.96
C GLY A 262 8.48 -0.07 31.48
N LEU A 263 9.30 0.51 30.60
CA LEU A 263 9.10 0.50 29.14
C LEU A 263 9.23 -0.90 28.53
N VAL A 264 8.66 -1.13 27.36
CA VAL A 264 8.66 -2.42 26.67
C VAL A 264 9.40 -2.33 25.34
N LYS A 265 10.39 -3.19 25.14
CA LYS A 265 11.13 -3.32 23.87
C LYS A 265 10.42 -4.27 22.91
N GLY A 266 10.57 -4.02 21.61
CA GLY A 266 9.90 -4.76 20.55
C GLY A 266 8.40 -4.47 20.46
N HIS A 267 7.99 -3.30 20.95
CA HIS A 267 6.59 -2.90 21.14
C HIS A 267 6.33 -1.49 20.62
N ALA A 268 5.10 -1.25 20.14
CA ALA A 268 4.66 0.04 19.61
C ALA A 268 3.89 0.83 20.68
N TYR A 269 4.21 2.13 20.78
CA TYR A 269 3.53 3.09 21.65
C TYR A 269 2.91 4.19 20.81
N SER A 270 1.81 4.75 21.30
CA SER A 270 1.18 5.95 20.71
C SER A 270 1.79 7.21 21.31
N VAL A 271 2.04 8.24 20.51
CA VAL A 271 2.34 9.58 21.01
C VAL A 271 1.03 10.37 21.03
N THR A 272 0.56 10.74 22.23
CA THR A 272 -0.78 11.32 22.43
C THR A 272 -0.78 12.80 22.77
N ALA A 273 0.37 13.38 23.14
CA ALA A 273 0.55 14.82 23.29
C ALA A 273 2.04 15.22 23.29
N VAL A 274 2.32 16.47 22.91
CA VAL A 274 3.65 17.10 22.99
C VAL A 274 3.46 18.52 23.50
N GLU A 275 3.90 18.80 24.73
CA GLU A 275 3.64 20.06 25.43
C GLU A 275 4.91 20.62 26.07
N GLU A 276 5.05 21.95 26.02
CA GLU A 276 6.15 22.65 26.68
C GLU A 276 5.63 23.34 27.93
N HIS A 277 6.26 23.04 29.05
CA HIS A 277 5.98 23.72 30.30
C HIS A 277 6.61 25.13 30.27
N LYS A 278 5.76 26.17 30.28
CA LYS A 278 6.18 27.57 30.01
C LYS A 278 7.21 28.10 31.00
N ASP A 279 7.08 27.76 32.28
CA ASP A 279 7.90 28.38 33.34
C ASP A 279 9.24 27.67 33.54
N SER A 280 9.30 26.35 33.33
CA SER A 280 10.54 25.57 33.45
C SER A 280 11.22 25.29 32.11
N LYS A 281 10.57 25.64 30.98
CA LYS A 281 10.97 25.29 29.60
C LYS A 281 11.22 23.79 29.39
N VAL A 282 10.59 22.94 30.21
CA VAL A 282 10.70 21.50 30.07
C VAL A 282 9.77 21.05 28.96
N ARG A 283 10.35 20.34 27.99
CA ARG A 283 9.64 19.71 26.88
C ARG A 283 9.17 18.32 27.30
N LEU A 284 7.87 18.09 27.21
CA LEU A 284 7.23 16.84 27.64
C LEU A 284 6.58 16.14 26.45
N VAL A 285 6.58 14.81 26.51
CA VAL A 285 5.89 13.94 25.54
C VAL A 285 5.00 13.00 26.34
N ARG A 286 3.72 12.92 25.94
CA ARG A 286 2.77 11.94 26.48
C ARG A 286 2.69 10.74 25.55
N LEU A 287 2.86 9.57 26.13
CA LEU A 287 2.87 8.30 25.43
C LEU A 287 1.80 7.39 25.99
N ARG A 288 1.28 6.47 25.17
CA ARG A 288 0.37 5.43 25.63
C ARG A 288 0.84 4.05 25.20
N ASN A 289 0.88 3.14 26.17
CA ASN A 289 1.04 1.72 25.96
C ASN A 289 -0.32 1.11 25.55
N PRO A 290 -0.46 0.50 24.36
CA PRO A 290 -1.70 -0.13 23.91
C PRO A 290 -2.11 -1.36 24.75
N TRP A 291 -1.30 -1.84 25.69
CA TRP A 291 -1.74 -2.80 26.70
C TRP A 291 -2.77 -2.22 27.68
N GLY A 292 -2.85 -0.89 27.78
CA GLY A 292 -3.68 -0.22 28.78
C GLY A 292 -3.17 -0.36 30.22
N GLN A 293 -1.89 -0.70 30.36
CA GLN A 293 -1.18 -0.92 31.62
C GLN A 293 0.32 -0.95 31.33
N VAL A 294 1.15 -1.05 32.36
CA VAL A 294 2.62 -1.10 32.31
C VAL A 294 3.20 0.21 31.77
N GLU A 295 3.50 1.09 32.72
CA GLU A 295 3.91 2.47 32.45
C GLU A 295 5.37 2.76 32.81
N TRP A 296 5.85 3.92 32.36
CA TRP A 296 7.11 4.52 32.75
C TRP A 296 7.15 4.82 34.25
N ASN A 297 8.25 4.46 34.91
CA ASN A 297 8.43 4.68 36.35
C ASN A 297 9.53 5.72 36.69
N GLY A 298 10.00 6.48 35.70
CA GLY A 298 11.00 7.54 35.89
C GLY A 298 10.40 8.93 36.08
N PRO A 299 11.19 10.01 35.89
CA PRO A 299 10.70 11.38 36.01
C PRO A 299 9.49 11.66 35.13
N TRP A 300 8.51 12.40 35.66
CA TRP A 300 7.22 12.72 35.05
C TRP A 300 6.23 11.55 34.86
N SER A 301 6.55 10.36 35.38
CA SER A 301 5.55 9.30 35.58
C SER A 301 4.39 9.76 36.47
N ASP A 302 3.28 9.03 36.47
CA ASP A 302 2.05 9.41 37.17
C ASP A 302 2.23 9.77 38.64
N ASN A 303 3.10 9.05 39.35
CA ASN A 303 3.36 9.26 40.77
C ASN A 303 4.64 10.07 41.05
N SER A 304 5.19 10.72 40.02
CA SER A 304 6.48 11.40 40.08
C SER A 304 6.40 12.72 40.86
N LYS A 305 7.44 13.00 41.63
CA LYS A 305 7.54 14.22 42.46
C LYS A 305 7.57 15.52 41.66
N GLU A 306 7.94 15.46 40.38
CA GLU A 306 8.04 16.57 39.44
C GLU A 306 6.67 17.26 39.30
N TRP A 307 5.57 16.50 39.34
CA TRP A 307 4.22 17.04 39.35
C TRP A 307 3.91 17.91 40.56
N ALA A 308 4.60 17.75 41.70
CA ALA A 308 4.35 18.57 42.89
C ALA A 308 4.68 20.05 42.67
N THR A 309 5.49 20.36 41.65
CA THR A 309 5.89 21.72 41.29
C THR A 309 4.86 22.46 40.42
N LEU A 310 3.88 21.76 39.84
CA LEU A 310 2.89 22.33 38.94
C LEU A 310 1.60 22.74 39.65
N SER A 311 1.00 23.85 39.22
CA SER A 311 -0.33 24.26 39.68
C SER A 311 -1.42 23.28 39.22
N LYS A 312 -2.58 23.34 39.87
CA LYS A 312 -3.74 22.50 39.50
C LYS A 312 -4.18 22.75 38.05
N ALA A 313 -4.21 24.01 37.61
CA ALA A 313 -4.62 24.38 36.26
C ALA A 313 -3.64 23.84 35.19
N GLU A 314 -2.35 23.80 35.49
CA GLU A 314 -1.35 23.23 34.57
C GLU A 314 -1.47 21.71 34.46
N LYS A 315 -1.73 21.03 35.57
CA LYS A 315 -2.01 19.58 35.59
C LYS A 315 -3.26 19.24 34.79
N GLU A 316 -4.32 20.03 34.93
CA GLU A 316 -5.55 19.88 34.15
C GLU A 316 -5.30 20.11 32.65
N LYS A 317 -4.50 21.13 32.29
CA LYS A 317 -4.09 21.38 30.89
C LYS A 317 -3.32 20.20 30.31
N LEU A 318 -2.39 19.62 31.07
CA LEU A 318 -1.62 18.43 30.68
C LEU A 318 -2.44 17.14 30.78
N GLN A 319 -3.72 17.22 31.17
CA GLN A 319 -4.61 16.07 31.40
C GLN A 319 -3.93 15.01 32.27
N HIS A 320 -3.17 15.46 33.28
CA HIS A 320 -2.48 14.55 34.18
C HIS A 320 -3.50 13.81 35.04
N GLN A 321 -3.47 12.49 34.95
CA GLN A 321 -4.21 11.57 35.78
C GLN A 321 -3.19 10.64 36.45
N SER A 322 -3.54 10.11 37.62
CA SER A 322 -2.75 9.08 38.30
C SER A 322 -3.58 7.82 38.23
N ALA A 323 -3.38 7.03 37.17
CA ALA A 323 -4.18 5.86 36.85
C ALA A 323 -3.33 4.86 36.08
N GLU A 324 -3.48 3.55 36.36
CA GLU A 324 -2.82 2.52 35.55
C GLU A 324 -3.67 2.27 34.29
N ASP A 325 -3.51 3.13 33.28
CA ASP A 325 -4.24 3.09 32.01
C ASP A 325 -3.31 2.97 30.78
N GLY A 326 -2.00 2.85 31.06
CA GLY A 326 -0.94 2.76 30.07
C GLY A 326 -0.47 4.10 29.52
N GLU A 327 -1.11 5.22 29.86
CA GLU A 327 -0.72 6.57 29.46
C GLU A 327 0.21 7.22 30.49
N PHE A 328 1.30 7.83 30.03
CA PHE A 328 2.25 8.48 30.92
C PHE A 328 2.97 9.64 30.22
N TRP A 329 3.47 10.58 31.02
CA TRP A 329 4.37 11.63 30.53
C TRP A 329 5.83 11.26 30.77
N MET A 330 6.70 11.77 29.91
CA MET A 330 8.15 11.78 30.13
C MET A 330 8.79 13.02 29.53
N SER A 331 10.02 13.34 29.95
CA SER A 331 10.78 14.42 29.32
C SER A 331 11.17 14.05 27.89
N PHE A 332 11.26 15.04 26.99
CA PHE A 332 11.71 14.82 25.62
C PHE A 332 13.13 14.26 25.54
N GLU A 333 13.98 14.59 26.51
CA GLU A 333 15.35 14.04 26.59
C GLU A 333 15.33 12.55 26.98
N ASP A 334 14.49 12.16 27.94
CA ASP A 334 14.30 10.75 28.25
C ASP A 334 13.67 10.00 27.07
N PHE A 335 12.73 10.62 26.37
CA PHE A 335 12.13 10.05 25.17
C PHE A 335 13.20 9.74 24.11
N LYS A 336 14.06 10.71 23.76
CA LYS A 336 15.17 10.51 22.82
C LYS A 336 16.18 9.45 23.28
N LYS A 337 16.40 9.33 24.59
CA LYS A 337 17.35 8.38 25.17
C LYS A 337 16.83 6.95 25.15
N ASN A 338 15.53 6.76 25.33
CA ASN A 338 14.92 5.44 25.51
C ASN A 338 14.33 4.87 24.22
N TYR A 339 13.75 5.70 23.35
CA TYR A 339 13.11 5.27 22.11
C TYR A 339 14.09 5.23 20.94
N THR A 340 13.81 4.36 19.98
CA THR A 340 14.68 4.18 18.79
C THR A 340 14.08 4.79 17.55
N LYS A 341 12.74 4.87 17.46
CA LYS A 341 12.02 5.28 16.26
C LYS A 341 10.81 6.16 16.59
N ILE A 342 10.54 7.14 15.71
CA ILE A 342 9.26 7.85 15.62
C ILE A 342 8.67 7.60 14.24
N GLU A 343 7.37 7.35 14.24
CA GLU A 343 6.52 7.13 13.08
C GLU A 343 5.46 8.22 13.07
N ILE A 344 5.33 8.97 11.97
CA ILE A 344 4.34 10.03 11.83
C ILE A 344 3.50 9.72 10.59
N CYS A 345 2.18 9.80 10.67
CA CYS A 345 1.29 9.72 9.52
C CYS A 345 0.64 11.08 9.32
N ASN A 346 1.09 11.78 8.27
CA ASN A 346 0.54 13.07 7.91
C ASN A 346 -0.72 12.89 7.09
N LEU A 347 -1.75 13.65 7.46
CA LEU A 347 -3.03 13.60 6.79
C LEU A 347 -2.95 14.27 5.41
N THR A 348 -3.54 13.62 4.42
CA THR A 348 -3.78 14.19 3.10
C THR A 348 -4.93 15.21 3.16
N PRO A 349 -5.10 16.09 2.16
CA PRO A 349 -6.19 17.06 2.14
C PRO A 349 -7.57 16.43 2.30
N ASP A 350 -7.75 15.23 1.76
CA ASP A 350 -9.00 14.47 1.83
C ASP A 350 -9.33 14.03 3.26
N ALA A 351 -8.36 14.01 4.16
CA ALA A 351 -8.50 13.70 5.58
C ALA A 351 -8.71 14.96 6.44
N LEU A 352 -8.66 16.16 5.86
CA LEU A 352 -8.72 17.46 6.54
C LEU A 352 -9.84 18.35 5.98
N GLU A 353 -10.97 18.41 6.69
CA GLU A 353 -12.12 19.26 6.34
C GLU A 353 -11.97 20.74 6.78
N ASP A 354 -10.88 21.12 7.45
CA ASP A 354 -10.71 22.48 7.97
C ASP A 354 -9.92 23.37 6.99
N ASP A 355 -10.52 24.49 6.57
CA ASP A 355 -9.94 25.50 5.68
C ASP A 355 -8.76 26.25 6.30
N LYS A 356 -8.53 26.12 7.61
CA LYS A 356 -7.41 26.76 8.33
C LYS A 356 -6.09 25.97 8.24
N ILE A 357 -6.10 24.76 7.70
CA ILE A 357 -4.93 23.87 7.71
C ILE A 357 -4.23 23.93 6.34
N HIS A 358 -2.91 24.13 6.34
CA HIS A 358 -2.11 24.04 5.12
C HIS A 358 -2.16 22.59 4.60
N LYS A 359 -2.69 22.41 3.39
CA LYS A 359 -2.97 21.11 2.77
C LYS A 359 -1.80 20.66 1.90
N TRP A 360 -1.43 19.37 1.97
CA TRP A 360 -0.42 18.77 1.10
C TRP A 360 -0.97 18.55 -0.31
N THR A 361 -0.28 18.96 -1.37
CA THR A 361 -0.64 18.52 -2.73
C THR A 361 -0.20 17.08 -2.94
N VAL A 362 -1.14 16.19 -3.26
CA VAL A 362 -0.89 14.74 -3.40
C VAL A 362 -0.97 14.32 -4.88
N SER A 363 0.00 13.55 -5.34
CA SER A 363 -0.02 12.88 -6.63
C SER A 363 0.30 11.40 -6.45
N VAL A 364 -0.61 10.52 -6.90
CA VAL A 364 -0.49 9.08 -6.74
C VAL A 364 -0.29 8.43 -8.10
N ASN A 365 0.71 7.57 -8.21
CA ASN A 365 0.95 6.75 -9.38
C ASN A 365 0.93 5.28 -8.99
N GLU A 366 0.37 4.43 -9.86
CA GLU A 366 0.35 2.98 -9.66
C GLU A 366 1.22 2.29 -10.72
N GLY A 367 2.14 1.46 -10.25
CA GLY A 367 3.07 0.70 -11.08
C GLY A 367 3.09 -0.79 -10.73
N ARG A 368 3.94 -1.52 -11.44
CA ARG A 368 4.29 -2.92 -11.16
C ARG A 368 5.71 -3.20 -11.59
N TRP A 369 6.32 -4.21 -10.97
CA TRP A 369 7.57 -4.79 -11.44
C TRP A 369 7.28 -6.20 -11.96
N VAL A 370 7.39 -6.37 -13.27
CA VAL A 370 7.25 -7.66 -13.94
C VAL A 370 8.63 -8.20 -14.24
N ARG A 371 8.92 -9.42 -13.76
CA ARG A 371 10.18 -10.12 -14.04
C ARG A 371 10.43 -10.14 -15.56
N GLY A 372 11.62 -9.73 -15.98
CA GLY A 372 12.02 -9.67 -17.38
C GLY A 372 11.63 -8.37 -18.12
N CYS A 373 10.63 -7.62 -17.67
CA CYS A 373 10.21 -6.39 -18.36
C CYS A 373 10.58 -5.14 -17.58
N SER A 374 9.98 -5.00 -16.39
CA SER A 374 10.01 -3.78 -15.58
C SER A 374 10.66 -3.99 -14.21
N ALA A 375 11.03 -5.22 -13.85
CA ALA A 375 11.76 -5.54 -12.62
C ALA A 375 13.28 -5.34 -12.79
N GLY A 376 13.69 -4.10 -13.00
CA GLY A 376 15.07 -3.73 -13.34
C GLY A 376 16.11 -3.87 -12.23
N GLY A 377 15.68 -4.09 -10.98
CA GLY A 377 16.57 -4.06 -9.81
C GLY A 377 17.07 -2.65 -9.50
N CYS A 378 17.95 -2.50 -8.50
CA CYS A 378 18.49 -1.19 -8.09
C CYS A 378 19.69 -0.76 -8.95
N ARG A 379 20.25 0.44 -8.68
CA ARG A 379 21.35 1.03 -9.48
C ARG A 379 22.61 0.17 -9.59
N ASN A 380 22.78 -0.82 -8.71
CA ASN A 380 23.86 -1.81 -8.76
C ASN A 380 23.73 -2.80 -9.94
N TYR A 381 22.58 -2.82 -10.62
CA TYR A 381 22.29 -3.64 -11.78
C TYR A 381 22.11 -2.75 -13.03
N PRO A 382 23.19 -2.12 -13.53
CA PRO A 382 23.10 -1.10 -14.58
C PRO A 382 22.52 -1.61 -15.90
N ASP A 383 22.60 -2.91 -16.18
CA ASP A 383 22.08 -3.52 -17.40
C ASP A 383 20.55 -3.52 -17.45
N THR A 384 19.90 -3.57 -16.29
CA THR A 384 18.44 -3.71 -16.17
C THR A 384 17.79 -2.54 -15.43
N PHE A 385 18.53 -1.74 -14.66
CA PHE A 385 17.99 -0.63 -13.84
C PHE A 385 17.02 0.26 -14.63
N TRP A 386 17.48 0.78 -15.78
CA TRP A 386 16.72 1.69 -16.65
C TRP A 386 15.33 1.19 -17.10
N THR A 387 15.03 -0.11 -16.93
CA THR A 387 13.77 -0.74 -17.34
C THR A 387 12.66 -0.57 -16.31
N ASN A 388 12.98 -0.17 -15.07
CA ASN A 388 12.00 0.12 -14.04
C ASN A 388 11.01 1.22 -14.50
N PRO A 389 9.80 1.26 -13.91
CA PRO A 389 8.88 2.38 -14.11
C PRO A 389 9.53 3.73 -13.72
N GLN A 390 9.32 4.72 -14.59
CA GLN A 390 9.85 6.08 -14.41
C GLN A 390 8.70 7.07 -14.32
N TYR A 391 8.77 7.96 -13.33
CA TYR A 391 7.77 8.99 -13.07
C TYR A 391 8.40 10.37 -13.11
N ARG A 392 7.57 11.39 -13.33
CA ARG A 392 8.04 12.78 -13.36
C ARG A 392 7.43 13.59 -12.25
N LEU A 393 8.31 14.31 -11.56
CA LEU A 393 7.98 15.32 -10.59
C LEU A 393 8.34 16.70 -11.17
N ARG A 394 7.43 17.66 -11.07
CA ARG A 394 7.67 19.07 -11.41
C ARG A 394 7.53 19.90 -10.15
N LEU A 395 8.57 20.61 -9.80
CA LEU A 395 8.63 21.49 -8.64
C LEU A 395 8.48 22.93 -9.14
N LEU A 396 7.35 23.55 -8.84
CA LEU A 396 6.97 24.86 -9.40
C LEU A 396 6.99 25.99 -8.38
N GLU A 397 6.58 25.70 -7.14
CA GLU A 397 6.38 26.68 -6.06
C GLU A 397 7.29 26.36 -4.88
N GLU A 398 8.02 27.36 -4.40
CA GLU A 398 8.89 27.27 -3.23
C GLU A 398 8.07 27.36 -1.93
N ASP A 399 8.63 26.84 -0.83
CA ASP A 399 7.96 26.87 0.47
C ASP A 399 7.88 28.30 1.03
N ASP A 400 6.68 28.74 1.43
CA ASP A 400 6.45 30.04 2.10
C ASP A 400 6.76 30.00 3.62
N ASP A 401 7.91 29.44 4.05
CA ASP A 401 8.33 29.48 5.46
C ASP A 401 9.39 30.58 5.71
N PRO A 402 9.07 31.66 6.46
CA PRO A 402 9.99 32.77 6.70
C PRO A 402 11.18 32.40 7.60
N GLU A 403 11.20 31.22 8.23
CA GLU A 403 12.35 30.73 8.99
C GLU A 403 13.38 29.99 8.13
N ASP A 404 13.06 29.67 6.88
CA ASP A 404 13.97 28.93 6.02
C ASP A 404 15.07 29.83 5.44
N MET A 405 16.33 29.40 5.62
CA MET A 405 17.50 30.15 5.14
C MET A 405 17.72 30.05 3.62
N GLU A 406 17.10 29.09 2.94
CA GLU A 406 17.25 28.83 1.51
C GLU A 406 15.90 28.54 0.85
N ALA A 407 15.62 29.23 -0.26
CA ALA A 407 14.44 28.98 -1.07
C ALA A 407 14.45 27.57 -1.68
N GLY A 408 13.35 26.84 -1.60
CA GLY A 408 13.25 25.48 -2.13
C GLY A 408 11.86 24.89 -1.96
N CYS A 409 11.57 23.85 -2.74
CA CYS A 409 10.32 23.10 -2.70
C CYS A 409 10.49 21.86 -1.81
N THR A 410 9.70 21.75 -0.73
CA THR A 410 9.67 20.54 0.09
C THR A 410 8.63 19.56 -0.44
N PHE A 411 9.04 18.30 -0.59
CA PHE A 411 8.15 17.22 -1.00
C PHE A 411 8.48 15.92 -0.26
N VAL A 412 7.50 15.02 -0.20
CA VAL A 412 7.62 13.69 0.41
C VAL A 412 7.33 12.66 -0.67
N VAL A 413 8.23 11.68 -0.82
CA VAL A 413 8.04 10.57 -1.76
C VAL A 413 7.88 9.29 -0.98
N ALA A 414 6.77 8.60 -1.23
CA ALA A 414 6.35 7.39 -0.56
C ALA A 414 6.16 6.26 -1.57
N LEU A 415 6.95 5.19 -1.45
CA LEU A 415 6.92 4.02 -2.33
C LEU A 415 6.36 2.81 -1.59
N MET A 416 5.17 2.34 -1.99
CA MET A 416 4.45 1.27 -1.30
C MET A 416 4.27 -0.01 -2.13
N GLN A 417 4.56 -1.17 -1.52
CA GLN A 417 4.26 -2.50 -2.09
C GLN A 417 2.90 -3.05 -1.61
N LYS A 418 2.13 -3.65 -2.53
CA LYS A 418 0.73 -4.06 -2.27
C LYS A 418 0.59 -5.57 -1.95
N ASN A 419 -0.43 -5.91 -1.15
CA ASN A 419 -0.98 -7.25 -0.87
C ASN A 419 -0.07 -8.34 -0.24
N ARG A 420 1.16 -8.03 0.15
CA ARG A 420 2.10 -9.03 0.68
C ARG A 420 1.67 -9.71 1.98
N ARG A 421 0.91 -9.02 2.86
CA ARG A 421 0.42 -9.59 4.13
C ARG A 421 -0.52 -10.79 3.91
N LYS A 422 -1.41 -10.70 2.93
CA LYS A 422 -2.34 -11.80 2.54
C LYS A 422 -1.61 -13.05 2.05
N GLU A 423 -0.40 -12.86 1.52
CA GLU A 423 0.45 -13.93 0.98
C GLU A 423 1.35 -14.57 2.04
N ARG A 424 1.34 -14.10 3.31
CA ARG A 424 2.14 -14.71 4.39
C ARG A 424 1.82 -16.18 4.63
N LYS A 425 0.55 -16.58 4.43
CA LYS A 425 0.14 -18.01 4.47
C LYS A 425 0.87 -18.87 3.44
N MET A 426 1.36 -18.27 2.36
CA MET A 426 2.18 -18.91 1.31
C MET A 426 3.69 -18.68 1.51
N GLY A 427 4.10 -18.07 2.63
CA GLY A 427 5.49 -17.80 2.96
C GLY A 427 6.07 -16.53 2.32
N ALA A 428 5.24 -15.65 1.75
CA ALA A 428 5.74 -14.41 1.14
C ALA A 428 6.29 -13.43 2.19
N ASN A 429 7.44 -12.83 1.89
CA ASN A 429 8.05 -11.74 2.65
C ASN A 429 7.91 -10.40 1.91
N LEU A 430 8.06 -9.29 2.63
CA LEU A 430 8.17 -7.97 2.00
C LEU A 430 9.43 -7.92 1.13
N PHE A 431 9.33 -7.30 -0.04
CA PHE A 431 10.49 -7.02 -0.87
C PHE A 431 11.31 -5.88 -0.28
N THR A 432 12.61 -5.92 -0.52
CA THR A 432 13.50 -4.80 -0.28
C THR A 432 13.30 -3.77 -1.41
N ILE A 433 12.71 -2.63 -1.07
CA ILE A 433 12.31 -1.59 -2.04
C ILE A 433 13.04 -0.28 -1.75
N GLY A 434 13.10 0.59 -2.76
CA GLY A 434 13.70 1.91 -2.66
C GLY A 434 13.64 2.65 -3.99
N PHE A 435 14.03 3.92 -3.97
CA PHE A 435 13.93 4.79 -5.14
C PHE A 435 15.08 5.79 -5.23
N ALA A 436 15.27 6.32 -6.43
CA ALA A 436 16.25 7.36 -6.72
C ALA A 436 15.63 8.45 -7.60
N ILE A 437 16.13 9.67 -7.43
CA ILE A 437 15.62 10.86 -8.08
C ILE A 437 16.75 11.51 -8.88
N TYR A 438 16.50 11.75 -10.16
CA TYR A 438 17.44 12.31 -11.12
C TYR A 438 16.93 13.64 -11.66
N GLU A 439 17.86 14.55 -11.93
CA GLU A 439 17.59 15.80 -12.61
C GLU A 439 17.61 15.57 -14.12
N MET A 440 16.68 16.19 -14.86
CA MET A 440 16.57 16.02 -16.30
C MET A 440 16.11 17.32 -16.97
N HIS A 441 16.61 17.55 -18.19
CA HIS A 441 16.26 18.71 -19.02
C HIS A 441 15.60 18.27 -20.33
N GLY A 442 14.43 18.84 -20.65
CA GLY A 442 13.80 18.82 -21.99
C GLY A 442 13.29 17.48 -22.54
N ASN A 443 13.77 16.32 -22.08
CA ASN A 443 13.38 15.03 -22.64
C ASN A 443 12.09 14.48 -22.00
N LYS A 444 11.08 14.25 -22.85
CA LYS A 444 9.79 13.68 -22.44
C LYS A 444 9.65 12.16 -22.63
N GLN A 445 10.71 11.46 -23.00
CA GLN A 445 10.69 10.00 -23.23
C GLN A 445 11.15 9.18 -22.02
N HIS A 446 11.08 7.85 -22.14
CA HIS A 446 11.64 6.90 -21.17
C HIS A 446 13.16 6.91 -21.26
N MET A 447 13.86 7.18 -20.15
CA MET A 447 15.31 7.25 -20.11
C MET A 447 15.93 5.87 -20.31
N GLN A 448 16.92 5.79 -21.20
CA GLN A 448 17.64 4.57 -21.53
C GLN A 448 18.84 4.35 -20.60
N LYS A 449 19.46 3.17 -20.70
CA LYS A 449 20.64 2.75 -19.93
C LYS A 449 21.70 3.85 -19.78
N ASP A 450 22.09 4.48 -20.89
CA ASP A 450 23.18 5.46 -20.92
C ASP A 450 22.91 6.67 -20.02
N PHE A 451 21.65 7.12 -19.91
CA PHE A 451 21.30 8.23 -19.04
C PHE A 451 21.72 7.94 -17.59
N PHE A 452 21.41 6.75 -17.07
CA PHE A 452 21.71 6.38 -15.69
C PHE A 452 23.19 6.02 -15.47
N LEU A 453 23.92 5.68 -16.53
CA LEU A 453 25.36 5.47 -16.47
C LEU A 453 26.12 6.79 -16.32
N PHE A 454 25.68 7.84 -17.00
CA PHE A 454 26.38 9.13 -17.05
C PHE A 454 25.83 10.18 -16.08
N ASN A 455 24.65 9.99 -15.50
CA ASN A 455 24.06 10.92 -14.54
C ASN A 455 24.01 10.31 -13.13
N SER A 456 24.39 11.11 -12.13
CA SER A 456 24.22 10.77 -10.72
C SER A 456 22.82 11.12 -10.23
N SER A 457 22.30 10.37 -9.27
CA SER A 457 21.05 10.72 -8.60
C SER A 457 21.24 12.02 -7.82
N LYS A 458 20.31 12.97 -7.98
CA LYS A 458 20.27 14.20 -7.20
C LYS A 458 19.99 13.90 -5.73
N VAL A 459 18.98 13.07 -5.48
CA VAL A 459 18.63 12.54 -4.16
C VAL A 459 18.13 11.10 -4.30
N ARG A 460 18.10 10.35 -3.21
CA ARG A 460 17.63 8.95 -3.16
C ARG A 460 17.19 8.60 -1.74
N CYS A 461 16.42 7.53 -1.58
CA CYS A 461 16.15 7.00 -0.25
C CYS A 461 17.48 6.62 0.44
N LYS A 462 17.57 6.82 1.76
CA LYS A 462 18.80 6.54 2.53
C LYS A 462 19.27 5.08 2.38
N SER A 463 18.31 4.17 2.47
CA SER A 463 18.52 2.73 2.40
C SER A 463 17.37 2.05 1.68
N TYR A 464 17.69 0.95 1.02
CA TYR A 464 16.67 0.01 0.56
C TYR A 464 16.25 -0.86 1.73
N ILE A 465 14.96 -0.94 2.01
CA ILE A 465 14.45 -1.61 3.20
C ILE A 465 13.25 -2.49 2.85
N ASN A 466 13.10 -3.59 3.60
CA ASN A 466 12.04 -4.58 3.44
C ASN A 466 10.79 -4.22 4.26
N LEU A 467 10.30 -2.99 4.09
CA LEU A 467 9.06 -2.49 4.67
C LEU A 467 7.94 -2.40 3.64
N ARG A 468 6.70 -2.29 4.10
CA ARG A 468 5.53 -2.10 3.23
C ARG A 468 5.67 -0.82 2.40
N GLU A 469 6.19 0.24 3.02
CA GLU A 469 6.44 1.53 2.40
C GLU A 469 7.84 2.03 2.72
N VAL A 470 8.46 2.73 1.77
CA VAL A 470 9.67 3.52 1.97
C VAL A 470 9.36 4.97 1.67
N THR A 471 9.50 5.81 2.68
CA THR A 471 9.19 7.23 2.56
C THR A 471 10.36 8.10 2.96
N GLN A 472 10.60 9.16 2.18
CA GLN A 472 11.66 10.12 2.45
C GLN A 472 11.19 11.53 2.06
N ARG A 473 11.42 12.48 2.97
CA ARG A 473 11.27 13.91 2.74
C ARG A 473 12.52 14.46 2.07
N PHE A 474 12.32 15.31 1.06
CA PHE A 474 13.36 16.05 0.36
C PHE A 474 13.00 17.52 0.26
N ARG A 475 14.03 18.35 0.05
CA ARG A 475 13.92 19.75 -0.33
C ARG A 475 14.88 19.99 -1.50
N LEU A 476 14.37 20.51 -2.61
CA LEU A 476 15.17 20.82 -3.81
C LEU A 476 14.84 22.24 -4.27
N MET A 477 15.77 22.92 -4.95
CA MET A 477 15.52 24.25 -5.52
C MET A 477 14.48 24.15 -6.65
N GLY A 478 13.54 25.08 -6.70
CA GLY A 478 12.57 25.20 -7.78
C GLY A 478 13.21 25.89 -8.98
N ASP A 479 13.26 25.23 -10.13
CA ASP A 479 13.68 25.87 -11.38
C ASP A 479 12.65 25.57 -12.48
N ARG A 480 12.22 26.61 -13.20
CA ARG A 480 11.02 26.61 -14.06
C ARG A 480 11.13 25.67 -15.26
N ASP A 481 12.34 25.22 -15.59
CA ASP A 481 12.65 24.33 -16.72
C ASP A 481 13.14 22.92 -16.32
N GLN A 482 13.13 22.59 -15.02
CA GLN A 482 13.64 21.30 -14.53
C GLN A 482 12.52 20.25 -14.36
N GLY A 483 12.67 19.13 -15.06
CA GLY A 483 11.87 17.93 -14.84
C GLY A 483 12.66 16.96 -13.97
N VAL A 484 12.10 16.52 -12.85
CA VAL A 484 12.74 15.54 -11.98
C VAL A 484 12.22 14.14 -12.35
N LEU A 485 13.11 13.21 -12.68
CA LEU A 485 12.77 11.81 -12.94
C LEU A 485 12.90 11.01 -11.64
N HIS A 486 11.80 10.41 -11.19
CA HIS A 486 11.76 9.48 -10.07
C HIS A 486 11.70 8.05 -10.62
N GLU A 487 12.59 7.18 -10.15
CA GLU A 487 12.63 5.76 -10.53
C GLU A 487 12.54 4.88 -9.28
N GLU A 488 11.67 3.88 -9.35
CA GLU A 488 11.39 2.95 -8.26
C GLU A 488 11.99 1.58 -8.58
N SER A 489 12.67 0.93 -7.64
CA SER A 489 13.23 -0.39 -7.90
C SER A 489 12.96 -1.42 -6.81
N VAL A 490 12.85 -2.68 -7.26
CA VAL A 490 12.63 -3.87 -6.43
C VAL A 490 13.65 -4.93 -6.84
N SER A 491 14.35 -5.49 -5.85
CA SER A 491 15.32 -6.57 -6.08
C SER A 491 14.61 -7.92 -6.21
N LEU A 492 14.61 -8.50 -7.41
CA LEU A 492 14.12 -9.85 -7.70
C LEU A 492 15.17 -10.62 -8.50
N PHE A 493 15.46 -11.87 -8.10
CA PHE A 493 16.45 -12.74 -8.74
C PHE A 493 15.79 -13.66 -9.78
N PRO A 494 16.29 -13.70 -11.02
CA PRO A 494 16.03 -14.79 -11.97
C PRO A 494 17.22 -15.78 -12.04
N ALA A 495 16.89 -17.07 -12.19
CA ALA A 495 17.81 -18.12 -12.66
C ALA A 495 17.41 -18.53 -14.10
N ASP A 496 18.39 -19.11 -14.81
CA ASP A 496 18.54 -19.20 -16.27
C ASP A 496 18.45 -20.64 -16.82
N LYS A 497 18.24 -20.76 -18.16
CA LYS A 497 18.56 -21.83 -19.15
C LYS A 497 17.46 -22.36 -20.10
N ASP A 498 17.57 -21.93 -21.36
CA ASP A 498 17.50 -22.54 -22.71
C ASP A 498 16.57 -23.72 -23.11
N LEU A 499 15.89 -23.56 -24.28
CA LEU A 499 16.10 -24.35 -25.53
C LEU A 499 15.18 -23.93 -26.72
N ASN A 500 15.80 -23.83 -27.92
CA ASN A 500 15.39 -23.96 -29.34
C ASN A 500 13.95 -23.69 -29.85
N THR A 501 13.85 -23.07 -31.04
CA THR A 501 12.62 -23.03 -31.86
C THR A 501 12.77 -23.52 -33.31
N GLU A 502 11.71 -24.19 -33.76
CA GLU A 502 11.48 -24.74 -35.10
C GLU A 502 10.44 -23.88 -35.86
N GLY A 503 10.87 -23.04 -36.80
CA GLY A 503 9.98 -22.38 -37.78
C GLY A 503 8.91 -21.44 -37.21
N PHE A 504 7.91 -21.11 -38.04
CA PHE A 504 6.73 -20.33 -37.61
C PHE A 504 5.60 -21.26 -37.18
N SER A 505 4.97 -20.99 -36.04
CA SER A 505 3.77 -21.70 -35.62
C SER A 505 2.59 -21.43 -36.55
N LEU A 506 1.60 -22.33 -36.54
CA LEU A 506 0.34 -22.14 -37.28
C LEU A 506 -0.40 -20.87 -36.84
N GLU A 507 -0.30 -20.50 -35.56
CA GLU A 507 -0.93 -19.29 -35.01
C GLU A 507 -0.26 -18.01 -35.55
N SER A 508 1.07 -17.99 -35.62
CA SER A 508 1.82 -16.90 -36.28
C SER A 508 1.49 -16.81 -37.76
N CYS A 509 1.38 -17.94 -38.46
CA CYS A 509 0.97 -17.97 -39.87
C CYS A 509 -0.44 -17.40 -40.09
N ARG A 510 -1.41 -17.73 -39.23
CA ARG A 510 -2.76 -17.16 -39.30
C ARG A 510 -2.76 -15.65 -39.05
N SER A 511 -2.03 -15.19 -38.04
CA SER A 511 -1.90 -13.76 -37.74
C SER A 511 -1.26 -12.99 -38.91
N MET A 512 -0.25 -13.59 -39.56
CA MET A 512 0.42 -13.02 -40.73
C MET A 512 -0.52 -12.93 -41.94
N ILE A 513 -1.36 -13.94 -42.17
CA ILE A 513 -2.37 -13.91 -43.23
C ILE A 513 -3.40 -12.83 -42.92
N ALA A 514 -3.93 -12.78 -41.70
CA ALA A 514 -4.94 -11.80 -41.28
C ALA A 514 -4.46 -10.34 -41.41
N LEU A 515 -3.18 -10.05 -41.15
CA LEU A 515 -2.62 -8.70 -41.33
C LEU A 515 -2.58 -8.24 -42.80
N MET A 516 -2.44 -9.19 -43.73
CA MET A 516 -2.04 -8.92 -45.12
C MET A 516 -3.14 -9.22 -46.14
N ASP A 517 -4.13 -10.01 -45.75
CA ASP A 517 -5.31 -10.37 -46.54
C ASP A 517 -6.28 -9.19 -46.63
N MET A 518 -5.98 -8.24 -47.52
CA MET A 518 -6.80 -7.05 -47.75
C MET A 518 -8.10 -7.37 -48.49
N ASN A 519 -8.24 -8.59 -49.02
CA ASN A 519 -9.36 -9.03 -49.86
C ASN A 519 -10.29 -10.03 -49.15
N GLY A 520 -9.97 -10.43 -47.92
CA GLY A 520 -10.80 -11.29 -47.06
C GLY A 520 -10.90 -12.74 -47.54
N THR A 521 -9.94 -13.22 -48.32
CA THR A 521 -9.98 -14.58 -48.90
C THR A 521 -9.43 -15.67 -47.96
N GLY A 522 -8.84 -15.28 -46.84
CA GLY A 522 -8.09 -16.16 -45.93
C GLY A 522 -6.79 -16.68 -46.55
N ARG A 523 -6.30 -16.05 -47.64
CA ARG A 523 -5.10 -16.44 -48.38
C ARG A 523 -4.34 -15.21 -48.86
N LEU A 524 -3.03 -15.35 -49.09
CA LEU A 524 -2.20 -14.26 -49.62
C LEU A 524 -1.96 -14.43 -51.11
N ASN A 525 -2.23 -13.38 -51.88
CA ASN A 525 -1.74 -13.30 -53.26
C ASN A 525 -0.24 -12.96 -53.29
N LEU A 526 0.39 -13.07 -54.46
CA LEU A 526 1.84 -12.89 -54.60
C LEU A 526 2.32 -11.49 -54.16
N GLN A 527 1.49 -10.46 -54.37
CA GLN A 527 1.84 -9.08 -54.02
C GLN A 527 1.76 -8.86 -52.51
N GLU A 528 0.70 -9.37 -51.87
CA GLU A 528 0.53 -9.36 -50.41
C GLU A 528 1.67 -10.16 -49.74
N PHE A 529 1.97 -11.36 -50.25
CA PHE A 529 3.08 -12.18 -49.74
C PHE A 529 4.43 -11.46 -49.89
N ARG A 530 4.69 -10.80 -51.01
CA ARG A 530 5.94 -10.04 -51.22
C ARG A 530 6.10 -8.90 -50.20
N HIS A 531 5.02 -8.22 -49.86
CA HIS A 531 5.05 -7.16 -48.86
C HIS A 531 5.29 -7.72 -47.45
N LEU A 532 4.60 -8.80 -47.09
CA LEU A 532 4.81 -9.51 -45.83
C LEU A 532 6.25 -9.99 -45.69
N TRP A 533 6.79 -10.61 -46.74
CA TRP A 533 8.15 -11.15 -46.75
C TRP A 533 9.22 -10.08 -46.56
N ASN A 534 9.04 -8.90 -47.17
CA ASN A 534 9.95 -7.77 -46.97
C ASN A 534 9.92 -7.27 -45.52
N LYS A 535 8.74 -7.20 -44.89
CA LYS A 535 8.60 -6.85 -43.47
C LYS A 535 9.26 -7.88 -42.56
N ILE A 536 9.00 -9.17 -42.77
CA ILE A 536 9.63 -10.25 -42.00
C ILE A 536 11.15 -10.17 -42.15
N LYS A 537 11.69 -9.90 -43.33
CA LYS A 537 13.14 -9.70 -43.53
C LYS A 537 13.69 -8.51 -42.76
N GLN A 538 12.97 -7.40 -42.72
CA GLN A 538 13.37 -6.23 -41.93
C GLN A 538 13.40 -6.57 -40.44
N TRP A 539 12.32 -7.15 -39.91
CA TRP A 539 12.23 -7.57 -38.51
C TRP A 539 13.24 -8.66 -38.16
N GLN A 540 13.55 -9.57 -39.09
CA GLN A 540 14.64 -10.54 -38.93
C GLN A 540 16.00 -9.86 -38.79
N GLY A 541 16.25 -8.79 -39.54
CA GLY A 541 17.46 -7.98 -39.38
C GLY A 541 17.58 -7.38 -37.98
N ILE A 542 16.49 -6.84 -37.45
CA ILE A 542 16.42 -6.29 -36.09
C ILE A 542 16.63 -7.39 -35.04
N PHE A 543 15.91 -8.51 -35.16
CA PHE A 543 16.07 -9.63 -34.22
C PHE A 543 17.51 -10.15 -34.18
N LYS A 544 18.16 -10.29 -35.34
CA LYS A 544 19.57 -10.71 -35.43
C LYS A 544 20.54 -9.69 -34.83
N HIS A 545 20.20 -8.40 -34.84
CA HIS A 545 21.02 -7.37 -34.21
C HIS A 545 21.07 -7.53 -32.69
N TYR A 546 19.93 -7.88 -32.07
CA TYR A 546 19.81 -8.07 -30.63
C TYR A 546 20.21 -9.49 -30.16
N ASN A 547 20.02 -10.51 -30.99
CA ASN A 547 20.48 -11.89 -30.75
C ASN A 547 21.98 -12.04 -31.14
N ALA A 548 22.84 -11.19 -30.57
CA ALA A 548 24.26 -11.13 -30.90
C ALA A 548 25.03 -12.40 -30.48
N ASP A 549 24.52 -13.10 -29.47
CA ASP A 549 25.06 -14.36 -28.95
C ASP A 549 24.68 -15.60 -29.77
N GLN A 550 23.82 -15.42 -30.79
CA GLN A 550 23.27 -16.49 -31.63
C GLN A 550 22.50 -17.57 -30.85
N SER A 551 21.98 -17.24 -29.66
CA SER A 551 21.20 -18.17 -28.83
C SER A 551 19.88 -18.62 -29.46
N GLY A 552 19.37 -17.85 -30.44
CA GLY A 552 18.12 -18.11 -31.13
C GLY A 552 16.91 -17.46 -30.44
N SER A 553 17.15 -16.66 -29.40
CA SER A 553 16.16 -15.92 -28.65
C SER A 553 16.74 -14.59 -28.18
N ILE A 554 15.89 -13.58 -28.03
CA ILE A 554 16.28 -12.33 -27.35
C ILE A 554 15.66 -12.30 -25.96
N ASN A 555 16.33 -11.73 -24.97
CA ASN A 555 15.70 -11.56 -23.67
C ASN A 555 14.63 -10.46 -23.73
N SER A 556 13.73 -10.45 -22.76
CA SER A 556 12.62 -9.51 -22.68
C SER A 556 13.04 -8.03 -22.51
N TYR A 557 14.27 -7.75 -22.07
CA TYR A 557 14.79 -6.38 -22.03
C TYR A 557 15.25 -5.91 -23.42
N GLU A 558 15.91 -6.78 -24.18
CA GLU A 558 16.27 -6.56 -25.58
C GLU A 558 15.03 -6.41 -26.47
N MET A 559 13.96 -7.17 -26.18
CA MET A 559 12.68 -7.05 -26.87
C MET A 559 12.15 -5.62 -26.90
N ARG A 560 12.25 -4.89 -25.78
CA ARG A 560 11.81 -3.49 -25.72
C ARG A 560 12.52 -2.62 -26.76
N ASN A 561 13.82 -2.80 -26.90
CA ASN A 561 14.61 -2.04 -27.87
C ASN A 561 14.33 -2.50 -29.30
N ALA A 562 14.21 -3.81 -29.53
CA ALA A 562 13.85 -4.39 -30.82
C ALA A 562 12.48 -3.90 -31.33
N VAL A 563 11.48 -3.79 -30.46
CA VAL A 563 10.14 -3.26 -30.81
C VAL A 563 10.20 -1.76 -31.14
N ASN A 564 11.00 -0.98 -30.40
CA ASN A 564 11.23 0.43 -30.73
C ASN A 564 11.90 0.59 -32.10
N ASP A 565 12.93 -0.20 -32.40
CA ASP A 565 13.64 -0.19 -33.70
C ASP A 565 12.76 -0.69 -34.84
N ALA A 566 11.78 -1.56 -34.54
CA ALA A 566 10.75 -1.97 -35.49
C ALA A 566 9.72 -0.87 -35.78
N GLY A 567 9.79 0.27 -35.08
CA GLY A 567 8.97 1.46 -35.30
C GLY A 567 7.79 1.61 -34.34
N PHE A 568 7.63 0.73 -33.36
CA PHE A 568 6.54 0.79 -32.40
C PHE A 568 6.99 1.47 -31.11
N ARG A 569 6.34 2.57 -30.76
CA ARG A 569 6.60 3.29 -29.50
C ARG A 569 5.47 3.00 -28.52
N LEU A 570 5.76 2.15 -27.55
CA LEU A 570 4.77 1.66 -26.59
C LEU A 570 5.06 2.20 -25.18
N ASN A 571 4.03 2.24 -24.32
CA ASN A 571 4.21 2.54 -22.90
C ASN A 571 4.64 1.26 -22.13
N ASN A 572 5.10 1.41 -20.88
CA ASN A 572 5.54 0.28 -20.06
C ASN A 572 4.48 -0.81 -19.90
N GLN A 573 3.21 -0.44 -19.89
CA GLN A 573 2.10 -1.36 -19.70
C GLN A 573 1.94 -2.29 -20.90
N LEU A 574 2.09 -1.78 -22.13
CA LEU A 574 2.08 -2.58 -23.34
C LEU A 574 3.32 -3.48 -23.43
N TYR A 575 4.49 -3.02 -22.98
CA TYR A 575 5.68 -3.87 -22.87
C TYR A 575 5.50 -5.01 -21.87
N ASP A 576 4.85 -4.77 -20.73
CA ASP A 576 4.49 -5.82 -19.77
C ASP A 576 3.55 -6.84 -20.44
N ILE A 577 2.50 -6.41 -21.16
CA ILE A 577 1.59 -7.31 -21.88
C ILE A 577 2.35 -8.19 -22.88
N ILE A 578 3.23 -7.59 -23.68
CA ILE A 578 4.02 -8.28 -24.68
C ILE A 578 4.91 -9.33 -24.02
N THR A 579 5.65 -8.95 -22.98
CA THR A 579 6.55 -9.88 -22.28
C THR A 579 5.77 -11.04 -21.68
N MET A 580 4.64 -10.77 -21.01
CA MET A 580 3.83 -11.81 -20.37
C MET A 580 3.16 -12.77 -21.36
N ARG A 581 2.91 -12.32 -22.60
CA ARG A 581 2.25 -13.12 -23.64
C ARG A 581 3.24 -13.90 -24.51
N TYR A 582 4.39 -13.33 -24.83
CA TYR A 582 5.31 -13.86 -25.84
C TYR A 582 6.64 -14.37 -25.28
N ALA A 583 7.00 -14.05 -24.02
CA ALA A 583 8.21 -14.60 -23.40
C ALA A 583 7.95 -15.96 -22.76
N ASN A 584 8.97 -16.83 -22.82
CA ASN A 584 8.96 -18.13 -22.18
C ASN A 584 9.27 -18.03 -20.66
N GLU A 585 9.36 -19.18 -19.97
CA GLU A 585 9.59 -19.25 -18.52
C GLU A 585 10.94 -18.61 -18.09
N ASN A 586 11.90 -18.53 -19.01
CA ASN A 586 13.20 -17.93 -18.81
C ASN A 586 13.24 -16.44 -19.21
N MET A 587 12.10 -15.84 -19.57
CA MET A 587 11.99 -14.46 -20.06
C MET A 587 12.69 -14.22 -21.40
N ASN A 588 12.82 -15.26 -22.22
CA ASN A 588 13.35 -15.18 -23.57
C ASN A 588 12.22 -15.25 -24.60
N ILE A 589 12.38 -14.54 -25.71
CA ILE A 589 11.44 -14.48 -26.82
C ILE A 589 12.15 -15.01 -28.05
N ASP A 590 11.62 -16.07 -28.61
CA ASP A 590 12.09 -16.64 -29.86
C ASP A 590 11.64 -15.83 -31.09
N PHE A 591 12.19 -16.17 -32.25
CA PHE A 591 11.90 -15.44 -33.48
C PHE A 591 10.42 -15.56 -33.92
N ASP A 592 9.77 -16.71 -33.71
CA ASP A 592 8.36 -16.90 -34.07
C ASP A 592 7.47 -15.97 -33.25
N SER A 593 7.67 -15.96 -31.93
CA SER A 593 6.95 -15.14 -30.97
C SER A 593 7.20 -13.64 -31.20
N PHE A 594 8.43 -13.27 -31.56
CA PHE A 594 8.79 -11.91 -31.94
C PHE A 594 7.98 -11.41 -33.16
N ILE A 595 7.96 -12.19 -34.25
CA ILE A 595 7.21 -11.84 -35.47
C ILE A 595 5.70 -11.84 -35.20
N SER A 596 5.19 -12.84 -34.48
CA SER A 596 3.78 -12.92 -34.07
C SER A 596 3.34 -11.66 -33.33
N CYS A 597 4.17 -11.18 -32.40
CA CYS A 597 3.94 -9.94 -31.66
C CYS A 597 3.87 -8.71 -32.59
N LEU A 598 4.87 -8.51 -33.47
CA LEU A 598 4.91 -7.34 -34.34
C LEU A 598 3.77 -7.32 -35.36
N VAL A 599 3.40 -8.49 -35.89
CA VAL A 599 2.25 -8.65 -36.79
C VAL A 599 0.95 -8.25 -36.09
N ARG A 600 0.73 -8.74 -34.86
CA ARG A 600 -0.47 -8.41 -34.07
C ARG A 600 -0.50 -6.94 -33.69
N LEU A 601 0.63 -6.35 -33.30
CA LEU A 601 0.72 -4.90 -33.04
C LEU A 601 0.35 -4.10 -34.29
N GLU A 602 0.94 -4.41 -35.44
CA GLU A 602 0.62 -3.70 -36.69
C GLU A 602 -0.87 -3.81 -37.05
N ALA A 603 -1.46 -4.99 -36.90
CA ALA A 603 -2.88 -5.21 -37.15
C ALA A 603 -3.75 -4.33 -36.24
N MET A 604 -3.42 -4.26 -34.95
CA MET A 604 -4.15 -3.43 -33.98
C MET A 604 -4.05 -1.93 -34.30
N PHE A 605 -2.86 -1.43 -34.64
CA PHE A 605 -2.69 -0.03 -35.04
C PHE A 605 -3.48 0.32 -36.31
N ARG A 606 -3.43 -0.55 -37.33
CA ARG A 606 -4.19 -0.37 -38.58
C ARG A 606 -5.70 -0.40 -38.33
N ALA A 607 -6.18 -1.35 -37.54
CA ALA A 607 -7.59 -1.46 -37.18
C ALA A 607 -8.06 -0.19 -36.45
N PHE A 608 -7.31 0.25 -35.43
CA PHE A 608 -7.65 1.47 -34.69
C PHE A 608 -7.75 2.69 -35.61
N GLN A 609 -6.76 2.91 -36.47
CA GLN A 609 -6.76 4.03 -37.45
C GLN A 609 -7.91 3.93 -38.46
N ALA A 610 -8.33 2.72 -38.84
CA ALA A 610 -9.46 2.53 -39.75
C ALA A 610 -10.81 2.85 -39.10
N PHE A 611 -10.94 2.62 -37.79
CA PHE A 611 -12.16 2.88 -37.02
C PHE A 611 -12.23 4.30 -36.44
N ASP A 612 -11.09 4.95 -36.16
CA ASP A 612 -10.97 6.33 -35.67
C ASP A 612 -11.12 7.34 -36.83
N LYS A 613 -12.33 7.46 -37.36
CA LYS A 613 -12.62 8.29 -38.55
C LYS A 613 -12.58 9.79 -38.29
N ASP A 614 -12.83 10.20 -37.06
CA ASP A 614 -12.83 11.60 -36.62
C ASP A 614 -11.49 12.03 -36.00
N GLY A 615 -10.59 11.09 -35.72
CA GLY A 615 -9.24 11.37 -35.23
C GLY A 615 -9.23 11.90 -33.80
N ASP A 616 -10.29 11.59 -33.02
CA ASP A 616 -10.43 12.01 -31.63
C ASP A 616 -9.64 11.11 -30.67
N GLY A 617 -9.05 10.02 -31.19
CA GLY A 617 -8.28 9.05 -30.43
C GLY A 617 -9.15 8.05 -29.65
N THR A 618 -10.43 7.91 -30.01
CA THR A 618 -11.39 6.98 -29.39
C THR A 618 -12.20 6.24 -30.45
N ILE A 619 -12.34 4.92 -30.32
CA ILE A 619 -13.20 4.11 -31.20
C ILE A 619 -14.42 3.58 -30.45
N ARG A 620 -15.56 3.47 -31.14
CA ARG A 620 -16.80 2.89 -30.62
C ARG A 620 -17.14 1.65 -31.41
N LEU A 621 -17.22 0.52 -30.72
CA LEU A 621 -17.53 -0.78 -31.31
C LEU A 621 -18.71 -1.40 -30.55
N SER A 622 -19.63 -2.01 -31.28
CA SER A 622 -20.67 -2.87 -30.71
C SER A 622 -20.10 -4.22 -30.25
N VAL A 623 -20.82 -4.93 -29.38
CA VAL A 623 -20.42 -6.28 -28.92
C VAL A 623 -20.20 -7.24 -30.10
N LEU A 624 -20.98 -7.08 -31.18
CA LEU A 624 -20.84 -7.90 -32.40
C LEU A 624 -19.54 -7.58 -33.15
N GLU A 625 -19.18 -6.30 -33.26
CA GLU A 625 -17.93 -5.87 -33.90
C GLU A 625 -16.70 -6.27 -33.08
N VAL A 626 -16.80 -6.23 -31.73
CA VAL A 626 -15.73 -6.73 -30.85
C VAL A 626 -15.53 -8.24 -31.05
N ARG A 627 -16.61 -9.03 -31.09
CA ARG A 627 -16.53 -10.48 -31.34
C ARG A 627 -16.00 -10.80 -32.75
N ALA A 628 -16.38 -10.02 -33.75
CA ALA A 628 -15.87 -10.16 -35.11
C ALA A 628 -14.36 -9.82 -35.20
N ALA A 629 -13.92 -8.78 -34.47
CA ALA A 629 -12.51 -8.40 -34.36
C ALA A 629 -11.66 -9.45 -33.61
N GLU A 630 -12.22 -10.12 -32.60
CA GLU A 630 -11.57 -11.28 -31.95
C GLU A 630 -11.42 -12.46 -32.92
N THR A 631 -12.42 -12.70 -33.77
CA THR A 631 -12.42 -13.82 -34.74
C THR A 631 -11.41 -13.58 -35.88
N LEU A 632 -11.10 -12.32 -36.20
CA LEU A 632 -10.03 -11.94 -37.13
C LEU A 632 -8.60 -12.12 -36.54
N GLN A 633 -8.47 -12.44 -35.25
CA GLN A 633 -7.19 -12.64 -34.54
C GLN A 633 -6.86 -14.12 -34.21
N VAL A 634 -7.67 -15.10 -34.67
CA VAL A 634 -7.50 -16.55 -34.40
C VAL A 634 -7.05 -17.35 -35.63
#